data_AF-R5E080-F1
#
_entry.id   AF-R5E080-F1
#
_cell.length_a   1.000
_cell.length_b   1.000
_cell.length_c   1.000
_cell.angle_alpha   90.00
_cell.angle_beta   90.00
_cell.angle_gamma   90.00
#
_symmetry.space_group_name_H-M   'P 1'
#
loop_
_entity.id
_entity.type
_entity.pdbx_description
1 polymer ?
#
loop_
_entity_poly.entity_id
_entity_poly.type
_entity_poly.pdbx_seq_one_letter_code
_entity_poly.pdbx_strand_id
1 'polypeptide(L)'
;MKVLNAKLREKFIEALKAVLPIVAIVLILGFTIAPVTPSVLLCFLVGTVMVMAGMMFFTLGAEMSMTPMGEKVGACMTKSKKIVFIVIMSFVLGVIITISEPDLQVLASQVPSVPNMTLILSVAAGVGVFLAIALIRMLIGIALPPLLAFFYIIVFILMAFVPESFRAVAFDSGGVTTGPMTVPFIMALGIGIASIRNDKHAADDSFGLVALCSIGPVLAVMTLGMIYRPAESSYSAAVVPEVADSVELWHLFGSGMPSYIKEIAISILPIIIVFGIFQLVSLKLTGRSLLKIVIGLLYTYIGLVLFLTGANVGFMPAGNYLGKVLASLNYKWILVPIGALIGYFIVKAEPAVYVLNHQVEEITDGAISAKAMGISLSVGVALSVALAMVRVLWGIPIMYFLIPGYVLAIGISFFIPKIFTAIAFDSGGVASGPMTAAFLLPLAQGACAAVGGNIVEDAFGVVAMVAMTPLITIQILGVVYKIKQHTSKGEAVYAYEAMDEDAIIEL
;
A
#
# COMPACT_ATOMS: atom_id res chain seq x y z
N MET A 1 -4.75 -15.32 28.91
CA MET A 1 -3.87 -14.17 29.25
C MET A 1 -2.46 -14.31 28.67
N LYS A 2 -1.69 -15.38 28.93
CA LYS A 2 -0.31 -15.54 28.39
C LYS A 2 -0.19 -15.42 26.86
N VAL A 3 -1.11 -16.03 26.09
CA VAL A 3 -1.10 -15.97 24.61
C VAL A 3 -1.47 -14.58 24.06
N LEU A 4 -2.41 -13.88 24.72
CA LEU A 4 -2.79 -12.52 24.33
C LEU A 4 -1.64 -11.54 24.58
N ASN A 5 -0.94 -11.68 25.71
CA ASN A 5 0.24 -10.89 26.03
C ASN A 5 1.40 -11.16 25.07
N ALA A 6 1.55 -12.40 24.58
CA ALA A 6 2.57 -12.74 23.59
C ALA A 6 2.30 -12.05 22.23
N LYS A 7 1.06 -12.12 21.71
CA LYS A 7 0.68 -11.44 20.47
C LYS A 7 0.74 -9.91 20.59
N LEU A 8 0.27 -9.34 21.70
CA LEU A 8 0.40 -7.89 21.95
C LEU A 8 1.86 -7.45 21.96
N ARG A 9 2.74 -8.22 22.61
CA ARG A 9 4.17 -7.94 22.64
C ARG A 9 4.81 -8.05 21.26
N GLU A 10 4.42 -9.05 20.47
CA GLU A 10 4.86 -9.22 19.09
C GLU A 10 4.45 -8.01 18.24
N LYS A 11 3.16 -7.62 18.25
CA LYS A 11 2.66 -6.46 17.52
C LYS A 11 3.26 -5.13 18.00
N PHE A 12 3.54 -5.00 19.29
CA PHE A 12 4.26 -3.85 19.82
C PHE A 12 5.69 -3.78 19.28
N ILE A 13 6.40 -4.91 19.24
CA ILE A 13 7.76 -4.97 18.69
C ILE A 13 7.76 -4.70 17.18
N GLU A 14 6.77 -5.20 16.43
CA GLU A 14 6.57 -4.87 15.02
C GLU A 14 6.40 -3.36 14.83
N ALA A 15 5.46 -2.73 15.54
CA ALA A 15 5.21 -1.29 15.47
C ALA A 15 6.45 -0.47 15.87
N LEU A 16 7.19 -0.91 16.89
CA LEU A 16 8.42 -0.23 17.32
C LEU A 16 9.53 -0.34 16.28
N LYS A 17 9.77 -1.54 15.72
CA LYS A 17 10.73 -1.74 14.62
C LYS A 17 10.35 -0.96 13.36
N ALA A 18 9.04 -0.74 13.16
CA ALA A 18 8.51 0.01 12.05
C ALA A 18 8.78 1.52 12.17
N VAL A 19 8.38 2.14 13.29
CA VAL A 19 8.40 3.60 13.43
C VAL A 19 9.77 4.13 13.87
N LEU A 20 10.47 3.38 14.73
CA LEU A 20 11.69 3.86 15.38
C LEU A 20 12.81 4.28 14.39
N PRO A 21 13.08 3.57 13.28
CA PRO A 21 14.09 4.00 12.33
C PRO A 21 13.78 5.36 11.69
N ILE A 22 12.50 5.61 11.36
CA ILE A 22 12.04 6.88 10.79
C ILE A 22 12.22 7.99 11.82
N VAL A 23 11.81 7.74 13.07
CA VAL A 23 11.99 8.68 14.19
C VAL A 23 13.45 8.99 14.41
N ALA A 24 14.32 7.99 14.41
CA ALA A 24 15.76 8.18 14.57
C ALA A 24 16.33 9.06 13.45
N ILE A 25 15.94 8.83 12.19
CA ILE A 25 16.35 9.68 11.07
C ILE A 25 15.87 11.13 11.29
N VAL A 26 14.58 11.32 11.62
CA VAL A 26 14.01 12.65 11.86
C VAL A 26 14.73 13.38 13.00
N LEU A 27 15.01 12.70 14.11
CA LEU A 27 15.73 13.29 15.24
C LEU A 27 17.17 13.64 14.89
N ILE A 28 17.90 12.74 14.22
CA ILE A 28 19.28 13.00 13.79
C ILE A 28 19.30 14.22 12.86
N LEU A 29 18.43 14.26 11.85
CA LEU A 29 18.32 15.40 10.94
C LEU A 29 17.94 16.68 11.69
N GLY A 30 16.98 16.59 12.61
CA GLY A 30 16.48 17.70 13.40
C GLY A 30 17.53 18.36 14.29
N PHE A 31 18.47 17.58 14.83
CA PHE A 31 19.56 18.08 15.67
C PHE A 31 20.83 18.45 14.90
N THR A 32 20.94 18.13 13.61
CA THR A 32 22.19 18.30 12.85
C THR A 32 22.03 19.13 11.58
N ILE A 33 21.23 18.67 10.62
CA ILE A 33 21.20 19.19 9.25
C ILE A 33 20.01 20.14 9.03
N ALA A 34 18.86 19.84 9.61
CA ALA A 34 17.60 20.55 9.39
C ALA A 34 16.95 20.92 10.72
N PRO A 35 17.36 22.02 11.36
CA PRO A 35 16.85 22.43 12.67
C PRO A 35 15.31 22.50 12.71
N VAL A 36 14.70 21.65 13.53
CA VAL A 36 13.25 21.59 13.73
C VAL A 36 12.84 22.47 14.89
N THR A 37 11.76 23.25 14.74
CA THR A 37 11.23 24.05 15.84
C THR A 37 10.78 23.13 16.99
N PRO A 38 10.89 23.57 18.25
CA PRO A 38 10.44 22.77 19.39
C PRO A 38 8.97 22.32 19.28
N SER A 39 8.10 23.16 18.72
CA SER A 39 6.69 22.83 18.47
C SER A 39 6.53 21.63 17.55
N VAL A 40 7.17 21.65 16.37
CA VAL A 40 7.09 20.57 15.38
C VAL A 40 7.72 19.30 15.92
N LEU A 41 8.84 19.41 16.66
CA LEU A 41 9.49 18.27 17.30
C LEU A 41 8.58 17.61 18.37
N LEU A 42 7.92 18.40 19.21
CA LEU A 42 6.99 17.88 20.21
C LEU A 42 5.75 17.24 19.57
N CYS A 43 5.16 17.89 18.56
CA CYS A 43 4.06 17.31 17.76
C CYS A 43 4.48 15.98 17.14
N PHE A 44 5.68 15.91 16.57
CA PHE A 44 6.22 14.69 15.99
C PHE A 44 6.41 13.58 17.03
N LEU A 45 6.93 13.88 18.23
CA LEU A 45 7.14 12.90 19.29
C LEU A 45 5.83 12.37 19.88
N VAL A 46 4.85 13.23 20.14
CA VAL A 46 3.51 12.80 20.58
C VAL A 46 2.82 12.00 19.48
N GLY A 47 2.88 12.49 18.24
CA GLY A 47 2.38 11.78 17.07
C GLY A 47 3.03 10.41 16.89
N THR A 48 4.33 10.28 17.14
CA THR A 48 5.09 9.02 17.13
C THR A 48 4.51 8.00 18.11
N VAL A 49 4.23 8.41 19.35
CA VAL A 49 3.60 7.52 20.35
C VAL A 49 2.22 7.08 19.88
N MET A 50 1.40 8.00 19.35
CA MET A 50 0.07 7.69 18.84
C MET A 50 0.09 6.79 17.60
N VAL A 51 0.99 7.01 16.65
CA VAL A 51 1.16 6.15 15.46
C VAL A 51 1.63 4.75 15.86
N MET A 52 2.59 4.62 16.78
CA MET A 52 3.03 3.31 17.26
C MET A 52 1.89 2.54 17.94
N ALA A 53 1.15 3.20 18.84
CA ALA A 53 0.00 2.59 19.50
C ALA A 53 -1.12 2.25 18.49
N GLY A 54 -1.39 3.17 17.57
CA GLY A 54 -2.37 3.04 16.50
C GLY A 54 -2.08 1.84 15.61
N MET A 55 -0.87 1.75 15.06
CA MET A 55 -0.45 0.62 14.23
C MET A 55 -0.52 -0.70 14.99
N MET A 56 -0.11 -0.75 16.26
CA MET A 56 -0.19 -1.99 17.06
C MET A 56 -1.64 -2.50 17.19
N PHE A 57 -2.58 -1.64 17.58
CA PHE A 57 -3.99 -2.05 17.73
C PHE A 57 -4.63 -2.34 16.38
N PHE A 58 -4.27 -1.55 15.37
CA PHE A 58 -4.79 -1.70 14.03
C PHE A 58 -4.36 -3.01 13.37
N THR A 59 -3.07 -3.36 13.36
CA THR A 59 -2.60 -4.62 12.75
C THR A 59 -3.17 -5.83 13.47
N LEU A 60 -3.22 -5.79 14.81
CA LEU A 60 -3.86 -6.81 15.62
C LEU A 60 -5.36 -6.97 15.29
N GLY A 61 -6.07 -5.84 15.15
CA GLY A 61 -7.48 -5.81 14.81
C GLY A 61 -7.76 -6.36 13.41
N ALA A 62 -6.95 -5.96 12.43
CA ALA A 62 -7.06 -6.38 11.04
C ALA A 62 -6.85 -7.90 10.88
N GLU A 63 -5.81 -8.47 11.51
CA GLU A 63 -5.59 -9.93 11.49
C GLU A 63 -6.73 -10.72 12.15
N MET A 64 -7.31 -10.18 13.23
CA MET A 64 -8.41 -10.83 13.95
C MET A 64 -9.76 -10.74 13.24
N SER A 65 -9.93 -9.79 12.30
CA SER A 65 -11.21 -9.49 11.67
C SER A 65 -11.16 -9.57 10.14
N MET A 66 -10.37 -8.74 9.46
CA MET A 66 -10.38 -8.58 8.00
C MET A 66 -10.04 -9.86 7.23
N THR A 67 -8.96 -10.55 7.62
CA THR A 67 -8.56 -11.82 6.99
C THR A 67 -9.65 -12.91 7.11
N PRO A 68 -10.14 -13.26 8.32
CA PRO A 68 -11.20 -14.26 8.42
C PRO A 68 -12.52 -13.80 7.79
N MET A 69 -12.83 -12.50 7.79
CA MET A 69 -14.00 -11.98 7.08
C MET A 69 -13.88 -12.21 5.56
N GLY A 70 -12.75 -11.82 4.96
CA GLY A 70 -12.48 -11.99 3.54
C GLY A 70 -12.58 -13.44 3.09
N GLU A 71 -11.89 -14.37 3.76
CA GLU A 71 -11.92 -15.80 3.44
C GLU A 71 -13.34 -16.38 3.46
N LYS A 72 -14.10 -16.08 4.53
CA LYS A 72 -15.44 -16.64 4.71
C LYS A 72 -16.44 -16.05 3.71
N VAL A 73 -16.37 -14.74 3.46
CA VAL A 73 -17.20 -14.07 2.47
C VAL A 73 -16.88 -14.58 1.06
N GLY A 74 -15.60 -14.71 0.70
CA GLY A 74 -15.16 -15.21 -0.61
C GLY A 74 -15.60 -16.65 -0.87
N ALA A 75 -15.43 -17.53 0.11
CA ALA A 75 -15.91 -18.91 0.02
C ALA A 75 -17.44 -18.98 -0.12
N CYS A 76 -18.18 -18.14 0.60
CA CYS A 76 -19.64 -18.09 0.53
C CYS A 76 -20.13 -17.56 -0.83
N MET A 77 -19.51 -16.50 -1.34
CA MET A 77 -19.84 -15.92 -2.65
C MET A 77 -19.66 -16.94 -3.76
N THR A 78 -18.59 -17.71 -3.72
CA THR A 78 -18.28 -18.73 -4.74
C THR A 78 -19.24 -19.92 -4.68
N LYS A 79 -19.63 -20.36 -3.48
CA LYS A 79 -20.63 -21.42 -3.29
C LYS A 79 -21.99 -21.10 -3.90
N SER A 80 -22.35 -19.82 -4.03
CA SER A 80 -23.61 -19.41 -4.66
C SER A 80 -23.71 -19.83 -6.14
N LYS A 81 -22.57 -20.03 -6.82
CA LYS A 81 -22.42 -20.32 -8.27
C LYS A 81 -23.09 -19.30 -9.21
N LYS A 82 -23.66 -18.21 -8.70
CA LYS A 82 -24.34 -17.19 -9.50
C LYS A 82 -23.36 -16.08 -9.83
N ILE A 83 -22.86 -16.05 -11.07
CA ILE A 83 -21.87 -15.05 -11.52
C ILE A 83 -22.35 -13.63 -11.26
N VAL A 84 -23.62 -13.32 -11.57
CA VAL A 84 -24.22 -11.99 -11.32
C VAL A 84 -24.14 -11.59 -9.84
N PHE A 85 -24.38 -12.54 -8.92
CA PHE A 85 -24.27 -12.28 -7.49
C PHE A 85 -22.81 -12.00 -7.09
N ILE A 86 -21.85 -12.78 -7.62
CA ILE A 86 -20.42 -12.57 -7.35
C ILE A 86 -19.99 -11.18 -7.83
N VAL A 87 -20.39 -10.78 -9.04
CA VAL A 87 -20.07 -9.47 -9.62
C VAL A 87 -20.64 -8.33 -8.78
N ILE A 88 -21.94 -8.34 -8.48
CA ILE A 88 -22.57 -7.26 -7.69
C ILE A 88 -21.94 -7.19 -6.29
N MET A 89 -21.76 -8.33 -5.63
CA MET A 89 -21.20 -8.35 -4.27
C MET A 89 -19.74 -7.93 -4.26
N SER A 90 -18.96 -8.30 -5.27
CA SER A 90 -17.57 -7.87 -5.39
C SER A 90 -17.44 -6.37 -5.61
N PHE A 91 -18.32 -5.78 -6.44
CA PHE A 91 -18.39 -4.34 -6.60
C PHE A 91 -18.71 -3.64 -5.26
N VAL A 92 -19.76 -4.09 -4.58
CA VAL A 92 -20.18 -3.51 -3.28
C VAL A 92 -19.09 -3.64 -2.23
N LEU A 93 -18.47 -4.82 -2.10
CA LEU A 93 -17.38 -5.05 -1.15
C LEU A 93 -16.18 -4.18 -1.48
N GLY A 94 -15.76 -4.12 -2.75
CA GLY A 94 -14.64 -3.28 -3.17
C GLY A 94 -14.86 -1.82 -2.82
N VAL A 95 -16.03 -1.26 -3.15
CA VAL A 95 -16.40 0.12 -2.77
C VAL A 95 -16.31 0.33 -1.27
N ILE A 96 -16.93 -0.56 -0.50
CA ILE A 96 -17.03 -0.40 0.95
C ILE A 96 -15.67 -0.47 1.63
N ILE A 97 -14.83 -1.44 1.26
CA ILE A 97 -13.52 -1.62 1.85
C ILE A 97 -12.62 -0.43 1.52
N THR A 98 -12.68 0.07 0.29
CA THR A 98 -11.88 1.23 -0.11
C THR A 98 -12.31 2.52 0.58
N ILE A 99 -13.62 2.73 0.84
CA ILE A 99 -14.07 3.86 1.67
C ILE A 99 -13.50 3.77 3.10
N SER A 100 -13.33 2.54 3.60
CA SER A 100 -12.74 2.27 4.92
C SER A 100 -11.22 2.32 4.96
N GLU A 101 -10.54 2.62 3.85
CA GLU A 101 -9.08 2.66 3.77
C GLU A 101 -8.52 3.99 4.34
N PRO A 102 -7.75 3.96 5.45
CA PRO A 102 -7.17 5.18 6.03
C PRO A 102 -6.22 5.92 5.08
N ASP A 103 -5.46 5.19 4.26
CA ASP A 103 -4.45 5.79 3.38
C ASP A 103 -5.09 6.66 2.31
N LEU A 104 -6.28 6.26 1.84
CA LEU A 104 -7.10 7.05 0.93
C LEU A 104 -7.63 8.32 1.60
N GLN A 105 -7.95 8.29 2.90
CA GLN A 105 -8.37 9.50 3.63
C GLN A 105 -7.23 10.50 3.76
N VAL A 106 -6.03 10.01 4.08
CA VAL A 106 -4.81 10.81 4.15
C VAL A 106 -4.46 11.43 2.79
N LEU A 107 -4.65 10.70 1.68
CA LEU A 107 -4.48 11.28 0.34
C LEU A 107 -5.56 12.33 0.06
N ALA A 108 -6.83 12.04 0.36
CA ALA A 108 -7.94 12.92 0.05
C ALA A 108 -7.88 14.26 0.78
N SER A 109 -7.31 14.31 1.99
CA SER A 109 -7.08 15.57 2.71
C SER A 109 -5.94 16.42 2.11
N GLN A 110 -5.07 15.82 1.30
CA GLN A 110 -3.92 16.48 0.70
C GLN A 110 -4.17 16.97 -0.73
N VAL A 111 -5.10 16.34 -1.47
CA VAL A 111 -5.41 16.72 -2.86
C VAL A 111 -6.20 18.04 -2.87
N PRO A 112 -5.64 19.13 -3.43
CA PRO A 112 -6.36 20.39 -3.50
C PRO A 112 -7.52 20.32 -4.50
N SER A 113 -8.55 21.14 -4.27
CA SER A 113 -9.58 21.48 -5.26
C SER A 113 -10.56 20.37 -5.64
N VAL A 114 -10.49 19.22 -4.98
CA VAL A 114 -11.49 18.15 -5.08
C VAL A 114 -12.05 17.89 -3.70
N PRO A 115 -13.38 17.92 -3.51
CA PRO A 115 -13.96 17.53 -2.23
C PRO A 115 -13.55 16.11 -1.84
N ASN A 116 -13.07 15.92 -0.61
CA ASN A 116 -12.53 14.64 -0.13
C ASN A 116 -13.47 13.47 -0.41
N MET A 117 -14.77 13.65 -0.12
CA MET A 117 -15.78 12.60 -0.34
C MET A 117 -15.98 12.27 -1.81
N THR A 118 -15.88 13.25 -2.71
CA THR A 118 -15.98 13.00 -4.17
C THR A 118 -14.79 12.18 -4.65
N LEU A 119 -13.57 12.50 -4.18
CA LEU A 119 -12.38 11.71 -4.50
C LEU A 119 -12.50 10.29 -3.95
N ILE A 120 -12.84 10.14 -2.66
CA ILE A 120 -12.99 8.85 -1.99
C ILE A 120 -14.02 7.96 -2.70
N LEU A 121 -15.21 8.50 -3.01
CA LEU A 121 -16.27 7.74 -3.68
C LEU A 121 -15.90 7.36 -5.11
N SER A 122 -15.21 8.25 -5.85
CA SER A 122 -14.75 7.96 -7.21
C SER A 122 -13.71 6.84 -7.22
N VAL A 123 -12.72 6.92 -6.33
CA VAL A 123 -11.69 5.90 -6.13
C VAL A 123 -12.31 4.56 -5.73
N ALA A 124 -13.22 4.59 -4.75
CA ALA A 124 -13.92 3.39 -4.28
C ALA A 124 -14.76 2.72 -5.38
N ALA A 125 -15.45 3.50 -6.22
CA ALA A 125 -16.15 2.98 -7.39
C ALA A 125 -15.18 2.32 -8.37
N GLY A 126 -14.03 2.94 -8.62
CA GLY A 126 -12.95 2.38 -9.44
C GLY A 126 -12.48 1.01 -8.92
N VAL A 127 -12.15 0.90 -7.62
CA VAL A 127 -11.78 -0.37 -7.00
C VAL A 127 -12.90 -1.40 -7.11
N GLY A 128 -14.15 -1.03 -6.84
CA GLY A 128 -15.29 -1.93 -6.95
C GLY A 128 -15.42 -2.55 -8.35
N VAL A 129 -15.31 -1.74 -9.41
CA VAL A 129 -15.37 -2.23 -10.79
C VAL A 129 -14.21 -3.20 -11.06
N PHE A 130 -12.99 -2.85 -10.67
CA PHE A 130 -11.83 -3.68 -10.96
C PHE A 130 -11.74 -4.92 -10.09
N LEU A 131 -12.28 -4.90 -8.87
CA LEU A 131 -12.43 -6.10 -8.05
C LEU A 131 -13.40 -7.07 -8.71
N ALA A 132 -14.51 -6.57 -9.28
CA ALA A 132 -15.43 -7.41 -10.05
C ALA A 132 -14.77 -8.02 -11.28
N ILE A 133 -14.00 -7.24 -12.04
CA ILE A 133 -13.21 -7.74 -13.18
C ILE A 133 -12.19 -8.79 -12.73
N ALA A 134 -11.50 -8.55 -11.61
CA ALA A 134 -10.50 -9.46 -11.06
C ALA A 134 -11.13 -10.80 -10.63
N LEU A 135 -12.31 -10.78 -10.01
CA LEU A 135 -13.04 -12.00 -9.67
C LEU A 135 -13.56 -12.73 -10.92
N ILE A 136 -14.07 -12.01 -11.93
CA ILE A 136 -14.48 -12.61 -13.20
C ILE A 136 -13.27 -13.30 -13.86
N ARG A 137 -12.13 -12.63 -13.92
CA ARG A 137 -10.86 -13.18 -14.42
C ARG A 137 -10.54 -14.49 -13.69
N MET A 138 -10.61 -14.50 -12.37
CA MET A 138 -10.35 -15.68 -11.55
C MET A 138 -11.36 -16.80 -11.84
N LEU A 139 -12.64 -16.50 -12.06
CA LEU A 139 -13.65 -17.54 -12.35
C LEU A 139 -13.52 -18.12 -13.77
N ILE A 140 -13.08 -17.33 -14.74
CA ILE A 140 -12.95 -17.74 -16.16
C ILE A 140 -11.55 -18.32 -16.45
N GLY A 141 -10.55 -18.08 -15.60
CA GLY A 141 -9.18 -18.56 -15.79
C GLY A 141 -8.37 -17.72 -16.78
N ILE A 142 -8.64 -16.41 -16.86
CA ILE A 142 -7.90 -15.48 -17.74
C ILE A 142 -6.55 -15.14 -17.10
N ALA A 143 -5.47 -15.21 -17.88
CA ALA A 143 -4.13 -14.88 -17.39
C ALA A 143 -4.01 -13.39 -17.01
N LEU A 144 -3.28 -13.10 -15.92
CA LEU A 144 -3.06 -11.74 -15.43
C LEU A 144 -2.27 -10.83 -16.41
N PRO A 145 -1.13 -11.26 -17.00
CA PRO A 145 -0.28 -10.33 -17.76
C PRO A 145 -0.95 -9.66 -18.97
N PRO A 146 -1.72 -10.38 -19.82
CA PRO A 146 -2.44 -9.75 -20.92
C PRO A 146 -3.48 -8.72 -20.45
N LEU A 147 -4.14 -8.99 -19.31
CA LEU A 147 -5.15 -8.10 -18.75
C LEU A 147 -4.51 -6.82 -18.22
N LEU A 148 -3.37 -6.94 -17.52
CA LEU A 148 -2.58 -5.79 -17.09
C LEU A 148 -2.12 -4.96 -18.29
N ALA A 149 -1.55 -5.60 -19.32
CA ALA A 149 -1.11 -4.90 -20.52
C ALA A 149 -2.25 -4.13 -21.19
N PHE A 150 -3.42 -4.76 -21.37
CA PHE A 150 -4.60 -4.13 -21.94
C PHE A 150 -5.04 -2.88 -21.16
N PHE A 151 -5.21 -2.99 -19.84
CA PHE A 151 -5.69 -1.86 -19.05
C PHE A 151 -4.65 -0.76 -18.88
N TYR A 152 -3.36 -1.09 -18.73
CA TYR A 152 -2.32 -0.06 -18.68
C TYR A 152 -2.15 0.68 -20.01
N ILE A 153 -2.35 0.01 -21.16
CA ILE A 153 -2.44 0.69 -22.46
C ILE A 153 -3.58 1.72 -22.45
N ILE A 154 -4.76 1.34 -21.94
CA ILE A 154 -5.89 2.27 -21.80
C ILE A 154 -5.53 3.45 -20.87
N VAL A 155 -4.91 3.18 -19.73
CA VAL A 155 -4.43 4.22 -18.79
C VAL A 155 -3.50 5.19 -19.51
N PHE A 156 -2.46 4.71 -20.19
CA PHE A 156 -1.50 5.59 -20.87
C PHE A 156 -2.08 6.33 -22.07
N ILE A 157 -3.07 5.77 -22.77
CA ILE A 157 -3.81 6.50 -23.83
C ILE A 157 -4.68 7.60 -23.22
N LEU A 158 -5.47 7.29 -22.19
CA LEU A 158 -6.34 8.26 -21.53
C LEU A 158 -5.54 9.40 -20.91
N MET A 159 -4.33 9.12 -20.45
CA MET A 159 -3.42 10.07 -19.85
C MET A 159 -3.09 11.27 -20.73
N ALA A 160 -3.04 11.08 -22.06
CA ALA A 160 -2.82 12.16 -23.00
C ALA A 160 -3.91 13.26 -22.92
N PHE A 161 -5.09 12.91 -22.37
CA PHE A 161 -6.23 13.82 -22.21
C PHE A 161 -6.37 14.37 -20.79
N VAL A 162 -5.56 13.90 -19.83
CA VAL A 162 -5.64 14.30 -18.42
C VAL A 162 -4.73 15.50 -18.13
N PRO A 163 -5.21 16.53 -17.40
CA PRO A 163 -4.38 17.66 -16.96
C PRO A 163 -3.14 17.22 -16.18
N GLU A 164 -2.02 17.92 -16.37
CA GLU A 164 -0.71 17.53 -15.81
C GLU A 164 -0.74 17.43 -14.29
N SER A 165 -1.45 18.36 -13.64
CA SER A 165 -1.69 18.38 -12.19
C SER A 165 -2.43 17.15 -11.67
N PHE A 166 -3.24 16.47 -12.47
CA PHE A 166 -4.00 15.29 -12.03
C PHE A 166 -3.33 13.96 -12.37
N ARG A 167 -2.34 13.96 -13.27
CA ARG A 167 -1.66 12.71 -13.65
C ARG A 167 -0.97 12.07 -12.45
N ALA A 168 -0.26 12.85 -11.64
CA ALA A 168 0.45 12.35 -10.47
C ALA A 168 -0.51 11.87 -9.37
N VAL A 169 -1.55 12.66 -9.08
CA VAL A 169 -2.61 12.33 -8.12
C VAL A 169 -3.33 11.03 -8.50
N ALA A 170 -3.59 10.82 -9.80
CA ALA A 170 -4.25 9.60 -10.26
C ALA A 170 -3.44 8.34 -9.94
N PHE A 171 -2.13 8.34 -10.17
CA PHE A 171 -1.30 7.18 -9.85
C PHE A 171 -1.07 7.01 -8.34
N ASP A 172 -0.95 8.11 -7.59
CA ASP A 172 -0.92 8.04 -6.12
C ASP A 172 -2.20 7.40 -5.58
N SER A 173 -3.36 7.70 -6.17
CA SER A 173 -4.64 7.10 -5.77
C SER A 173 -4.65 5.57 -5.92
N GLY A 174 -4.00 5.03 -6.96
CA GLY A 174 -3.83 3.59 -7.11
C GLY A 174 -2.98 3.00 -5.99
N GLY A 175 -1.85 3.65 -5.68
CA GLY A 175 -0.91 3.20 -4.64
C GLY A 175 -1.44 3.28 -3.20
N VAL A 176 -2.32 4.23 -2.88
CA VAL A 176 -2.89 4.35 -1.52
C VAL A 176 -4.09 3.44 -1.27
N THR A 177 -4.72 2.89 -2.32
CA THR A 177 -5.90 2.01 -2.15
C THR A 177 -5.55 0.58 -1.77
N THR A 178 -4.26 0.26 -1.78
CA THR A 178 -3.69 -1.03 -1.41
C THR A 178 -3.09 -0.96 -0.01
N GLY A 179 -3.76 -0.23 0.87
CA GLY A 179 -3.35 -0.08 2.24
C GLY A 179 -3.65 -1.31 3.09
N PRO A 180 -3.35 -1.22 4.39
CA PRO A 180 -3.32 -2.38 5.28
C PRO A 180 -4.70 -2.92 5.67
N MET A 181 -5.80 -2.24 5.28
CA MET A 181 -7.15 -2.79 5.38
C MET A 181 -7.52 -3.57 4.11
N THR A 182 -7.35 -2.93 2.95
CA THR A 182 -7.82 -3.44 1.67
C THR A 182 -7.05 -4.67 1.21
N VAL A 183 -5.73 -4.68 1.37
CA VAL A 183 -4.88 -5.78 0.89
C VAL A 183 -5.18 -7.11 1.61
N PRO A 184 -5.12 -7.20 2.96
CA PRO A 184 -5.42 -8.46 3.64
C PRO A 184 -6.83 -8.96 3.34
N PHE A 185 -7.81 -8.07 3.23
CA PHE A 185 -9.17 -8.46 2.89
C PHE A 185 -9.29 -9.00 1.46
N ILE A 186 -8.79 -8.28 0.45
CA ILE A 186 -8.90 -8.70 -0.96
C ILE A 186 -8.11 -9.99 -1.22
N MET A 187 -6.93 -10.13 -0.62
CA MET A 187 -6.15 -11.36 -0.70
C MET A 187 -6.89 -12.53 -0.02
N ALA A 188 -7.41 -12.31 1.19
CA ALA A 188 -8.22 -13.31 1.90
C ALA A 188 -9.48 -13.69 1.12
N LEU A 189 -10.14 -12.74 0.46
CA LEU A 189 -11.27 -12.96 -0.44
C LEU A 189 -10.85 -13.89 -1.59
N GLY A 190 -9.71 -13.62 -2.22
CA GLY A 190 -9.14 -14.45 -3.28
C GLY A 190 -8.84 -15.88 -2.83
N ILE A 191 -8.20 -16.05 -1.67
CA ILE A 191 -7.95 -17.36 -1.05
C ILE A 191 -9.28 -18.09 -0.76
N GLY A 192 -10.27 -17.38 -0.23
CA GLY A 192 -11.61 -17.91 0.02
C GLY A 192 -12.28 -18.44 -1.25
N ILE A 193 -12.15 -17.73 -2.37
CA ILE A 193 -12.68 -18.15 -3.68
C ILE A 193 -11.90 -19.35 -4.22
N ALA A 194 -10.56 -19.27 -4.19
CA ALA A 194 -9.67 -20.34 -4.64
C ALA A 194 -9.91 -21.65 -3.88
N SER A 195 -10.22 -21.60 -2.59
CA SER A 195 -10.49 -22.79 -1.75
C SER A 195 -11.73 -23.60 -2.18
N ILE A 196 -12.64 -23.00 -2.95
CA ILE A 196 -13.84 -23.66 -3.48
C ILE A 196 -13.63 -24.13 -4.93
N ARG A 197 -12.55 -23.69 -5.59
CA ARG A 197 -12.17 -24.09 -6.95
C ARG A 197 -11.39 -25.41 -6.89
N ASN A 198 -11.62 -26.28 -7.88
CA ASN A 198 -11.01 -27.62 -7.97
C ASN A 198 -9.96 -27.74 -9.10
N ASP A 199 -9.49 -26.63 -9.67
CA ASP A 199 -8.49 -26.65 -10.74
C ASP A 199 -7.07 -26.40 -10.23
N LYS A 200 -6.08 -26.85 -11.02
CA LYS A 200 -4.65 -26.78 -10.68
C LYS A 200 -4.09 -25.36 -10.59
N HIS A 201 -4.80 -24.35 -11.09
CA HIS A 201 -4.35 -22.96 -11.13
C HIS A 201 -4.97 -22.12 -10.00
N ALA A 202 -5.76 -22.72 -9.10
CA ALA A 202 -6.48 -22.01 -8.05
C ALA A 202 -5.55 -21.23 -7.10
N ALA A 203 -4.40 -21.82 -6.74
CA ALA A 203 -3.40 -21.16 -5.90
C ALA A 203 -2.73 -19.99 -6.62
N ASP A 204 -2.32 -20.18 -7.87
CA ASP A 204 -1.66 -19.13 -8.68
C ASP A 204 -2.58 -17.93 -8.95
N ASP A 205 -3.87 -18.19 -9.14
CA ASP A 205 -4.86 -17.14 -9.40
C ASP A 205 -5.30 -16.38 -8.14
N SER A 206 -4.99 -16.90 -6.94
CA SER A 206 -5.30 -16.21 -5.68
C SER A 206 -4.57 -14.87 -5.52
N PHE A 207 -3.48 -14.67 -6.28
CA PHE A 207 -2.72 -13.43 -6.38
C PHE A 207 -3.06 -12.64 -7.67
N GLY A 208 -2.74 -11.35 -7.64
CA GLY A 208 -3.01 -10.42 -8.74
C GLY A 208 -4.42 -9.82 -8.70
N LEU A 209 -5.17 -10.04 -7.62
CA LEU A 209 -6.43 -9.33 -7.38
C LEU A 209 -6.16 -7.87 -7.02
N VAL A 210 -5.21 -7.63 -6.11
CA VAL A 210 -4.81 -6.29 -5.65
C VAL A 210 -4.23 -5.51 -6.83
N ALA A 211 -3.40 -6.15 -7.66
CA ALA A 211 -2.87 -5.59 -8.90
C ALA A 211 -3.95 -4.96 -9.79
N LEU A 212 -5.02 -5.70 -10.10
CA LEU A 212 -6.10 -5.18 -10.95
C LEU A 212 -6.90 -4.10 -10.22
N CYS A 213 -7.19 -4.28 -8.93
CA CYS A 213 -7.89 -3.30 -8.13
C CYS A 213 -7.20 -1.92 -8.13
N SER A 214 -5.87 -1.86 -8.15
CA SER A 214 -5.11 -0.60 -8.18
C SER A 214 -5.28 0.21 -9.48
N ILE A 215 -5.69 -0.42 -10.59
CA ILE A 215 -5.90 0.27 -11.87
C ILE A 215 -7.20 1.09 -11.87
N GLY A 216 -8.22 0.59 -11.17
CA GLY A 216 -9.53 1.24 -11.06
C GLY A 216 -9.47 2.67 -10.52
N PRO A 217 -8.83 2.92 -9.36
CA PRO A 217 -8.55 4.25 -8.82
C PRO A 217 -7.89 5.18 -9.81
N VAL A 218 -6.85 4.71 -10.51
CA VAL A 218 -6.11 5.50 -11.49
C VAL A 218 -7.06 5.99 -12.58
N LEU A 219 -7.84 5.09 -13.18
CA LEU A 219 -8.83 5.45 -14.20
C LEU A 219 -9.95 6.37 -13.66
N ALA A 220 -10.41 6.12 -12.44
CA ALA A 220 -11.46 6.92 -11.81
C ALA A 220 -10.99 8.36 -11.56
N VAL A 221 -9.80 8.55 -11.01
CA VAL A 221 -9.23 9.87 -10.74
C VAL A 221 -8.82 10.59 -12.02
N MET A 222 -8.36 9.88 -13.05
CA MET A 222 -8.15 10.46 -14.38
C MET A 222 -9.45 11.01 -14.98
N THR A 223 -10.53 10.24 -14.86
CA THR A 223 -11.87 10.66 -15.30
C THR A 223 -12.35 11.86 -14.49
N LEU A 224 -12.14 11.85 -13.18
CA LEU A 224 -12.48 12.96 -12.29
C LEU A 224 -11.69 14.24 -12.65
N GLY A 225 -10.39 14.11 -12.94
CA GLY A 225 -9.52 15.22 -13.36
C GLY A 225 -9.96 15.85 -14.68
N MET A 226 -10.46 15.05 -15.63
CA MET A 226 -11.05 15.56 -16.88
C MET A 226 -12.36 16.34 -16.65
N ILE A 227 -13.12 16.01 -15.60
CA ILE A 227 -14.38 16.68 -15.26
C ILE A 227 -14.13 17.98 -14.48
N TYR A 228 -13.31 17.91 -13.42
CA TYR A 228 -13.12 19.05 -12.52
C TYR A 228 -12.27 20.16 -13.11
N ARG A 229 -11.37 19.85 -14.08
CA ARG A 229 -10.46 20.80 -14.74
C ARG A 229 -10.04 21.95 -13.82
N PRO A 230 -9.45 21.67 -12.65
CA PRO A 230 -9.18 22.73 -11.69
C PRO A 230 -8.12 23.65 -12.31
N ALA A 231 -8.59 24.80 -12.81
CA ALA A 231 -7.74 25.90 -13.22
C ALA A 231 -6.85 26.23 -12.02
N GLU A 232 -5.53 26.30 -12.27
CA GLU A 232 -4.44 26.70 -11.35
C GLU A 232 -4.92 27.07 -9.95
N SER A 233 -5.27 26.06 -9.17
CA SER A 233 -5.73 26.29 -7.81
C SER A 233 -4.49 26.32 -6.95
N SER A 234 -4.22 27.51 -6.40
CA SER A 234 -3.12 27.72 -5.50
C SER A 234 -3.26 26.75 -4.33
N TYR A 235 -2.34 25.78 -4.25
CA TYR A 235 -2.21 24.92 -3.07
C TYR A 235 -1.95 25.83 -1.86
N SER A 236 -2.86 25.82 -0.88
CA SER A 236 -2.61 26.45 0.40
C SER A 236 -1.67 25.55 1.19
N ALA A 237 -0.43 26.00 1.41
CA ALA A 237 0.54 25.26 2.19
C ALA A 237 -0.05 24.83 3.55
N ALA A 238 0.26 23.60 3.96
CA ALA A 238 -0.10 23.11 5.28
C ALA A 238 0.42 24.09 6.35
N VAL A 239 -0.50 24.65 7.15
CA VAL A 239 -0.14 25.58 8.23
C VAL A 239 0.65 24.79 9.26
N VAL A 240 1.92 25.15 9.46
CA VAL A 240 2.75 24.55 10.51
C VAL A 240 2.18 25.03 11.86
N PRO A 241 1.71 24.13 12.74
CA PRO A 241 1.18 24.55 14.02
C PRO A 241 2.28 25.20 14.86
N GLU A 242 2.10 26.47 15.24
CA GLU A 242 2.87 27.06 16.32
C GLU A 242 2.22 26.65 17.64
N VAL A 243 2.94 25.84 18.41
CA VAL A 243 2.52 25.37 19.74
C VAL A 243 3.46 26.02 20.74
N ALA A 244 2.93 26.94 21.54
CA ALA A 244 3.71 27.70 22.51
C ALA A 244 3.94 26.93 23.81
N ASP A 245 2.97 26.11 24.25
CA ASP A 245 3.05 25.36 25.50
C ASP A 245 2.43 23.95 25.45
N SER A 246 2.57 23.19 26.54
CA SER A 246 2.05 21.83 26.66
C SER A 246 0.51 21.75 26.67
N VAL A 247 -0.17 22.83 27.04
CA VAL A 247 -1.65 22.90 27.07
C VAL A 247 -2.18 23.06 25.66
N GLU A 248 -1.58 23.94 24.87
CA GLU A 248 -1.85 24.06 23.42
C GLU A 248 -1.54 22.77 22.67
N LEU A 249 -0.46 22.06 23.02
CA LEU A 249 -0.15 20.75 22.45
C LEU A 249 -1.28 19.75 22.72
N TRP A 250 -1.77 19.69 23.97
CA TRP A 250 -2.89 18.82 24.31
C TRP A 250 -4.18 19.22 23.59
N HIS A 251 -4.46 20.53 23.47
CA HIS A 251 -5.62 21.01 22.73
C HIS A 251 -5.54 20.71 21.23
N LEU A 252 -4.34 20.77 20.62
CA LEU A 252 -4.15 20.44 19.21
C LEU A 252 -4.52 18.97 18.94
N PHE A 253 -4.01 18.04 19.74
CA PHE A 253 -4.35 16.61 19.61
C PHE A 253 -5.78 16.30 20.07
N GLY A 254 -6.23 16.93 21.17
CA GLY A 254 -7.54 16.73 21.77
C GLY A 254 -8.69 17.29 20.93
N SER A 255 -8.47 18.36 20.17
CA SER A 255 -9.47 18.89 19.22
C SER A 255 -9.53 18.08 17.92
N GLY A 256 -8.40 17.53 17.46
CA GLY A 256 -8.35 16.66 16.30
C GLY A 256 -9.02 15.29 16.53
N MET A 257 -8.85 14.71 17.72
CA MET A 257 -9.31 13.34 18.01
C MET A 257 -10.83 13.12 17.80
N PRO A 258 -11.76 13.99 18.25
CA PRO A 258 -13.19 13.85 17.96
C PRO A 258 -13.55 13.79 16.48
N SER A 259 -12.81 14.52 15.63
CA SER A 259 -12.98 14.48 14.18
C SER A 259 -12.67 13.08 13.65
N TYR A 260 -11.49 12.55 13.97
CA TYR A 260 -11.05 11.22 13.51
C TYR A 260 -11.88 10.08 14.11
N ILE A 261 -12.38 10.21 15.35
CA ILE A 261 -13.37 9.29 15.93
C ILE A 261 -14.60 9.21 15.03
N LYS A 262 -15.18 10.36 14.67
CA LYS A 262 -16.38 10.40 13.82
C LYS A 262 -16.10 9.88 12.41
N GLU A 263 -14.98 10.28 11.82
CA GLU A 263 -14.57 9.88 10.48
C GLU A 263 -14.37 8.36 10.38
N ILE A 264 -13.61 7.76 11.29
CA ILE A 264 -13.40 6.31 11.33
C ILE A 264 -14.68 5.55 11.66
N ALA A 265 -15.56 6.10 12.52
CA ALA A 265 -16.83 5.46 12.83
C ALA A 265 -17.72 5.35 11.58
N ILE A 266 -17.82 6.43 10.80
CA ILE A 266 -18.56 6.45 9.53
C ILE A 266 -17.89 5.52 8.52
N SER A 267 -16.56 5.44 8.52
CA SER A 267 -15.79 4.67 7.55
C SER A 267 -15.87 3.16 7.78
N ILE A 268 -15.84 2.68 9.02
CA ILE A 268 -15.92 1.24 9.33
C ILE A 268 -17.37 0.73 9.33
N LEU A 269 -18.36 1.58 9.62
CA LEU A 269 -19.76 1.20 9.72
C LEU A 269 -20.29 0.39 8.49
N PRO A 270 -20.01 0.78 7.23
CA PRO A 270 -20.42 0.00 6.06
C PRO A 270 -19.89 -1.45 6.05
N ILE A 271 -18.64 -1.67 6.47
CA ILE A 271 -18.06 -3.02 6.59
C ILE A 271 -18.83 -3.83 7.64
N ILE A 272 -19.12 -3.23 8.81
CA ILE A 272 -19.86 -3.88 9.88
C ILE A 272 -21.25 -4.29 9.40
N ILE A 273 -21.94 -3.41 8.68
CA ILE A 273 -23.28 -3.66 8.15
C ILE A 273 -23.24 -4.83 7.15
N VAL A 274 -22.36 -4.79 6.15
CA VAL A 274 -22.30 -5.85 5.13
C VAL A 274 -21.91 -7.18 5.74
N PHE A 275 -20.90 -7.20 6.60
CA PHE A 275 -20.52 -8.44 7.28
C PHE A 275 -21.63 -8.94 8.20
N GLY A 276 -22.34 -8.05 8.89
CA GLY A 276 -23.52 -8.39 9.69
C GLY A 276 -24.61 -9.07 8.85
N ILE A 277 -24.89 -8.55 7.65
CA ILE A 277 -25.83 -9.17 6.70
C ILE A 277 -25.36 -10.57 6.30
N PHE A 278 -24.09 -10.73 5.90
CA PHE A 278 -23.52 -12.04 5.57
C PHE A 278 -23.57 -13.02 6.75
N GLN A 279 -23.31 -12.53 7.96
CA GLN A 279 -23.34 -13.32 9.18
C GLN A 279 -24.75 -13.86 9.47
N LEU A 280 -25.78 -13.02 9.33
CA LEU A 280 -27.18 -13.39 9.57
C LEU A 280 -27.72 -14.32 8.49
N VAL A 281 -27.42 -14.04 7.22
CA VAL A 281 -28.05 -14.74 6.08
C VAL A 281 -27.30 -16.03 5.72
N SER A 282 -25.95 -16.00 5.70
CA SER A 282 -25.17 -17.05 5.04
C SER A 282 -24.10 -17.72 5.90
N LEU A 283 -23.29 -16.96 6.64
CA LEU A 283 -22.12 -17.50 7.34
C LEU A 283 -22.49 -18.26 8.62
N LYS A 284 -23.47 -17.76 9.39
CA LYS A 284 -23.95 -18.33 10.65
C LYS A 284 -22.80 -18.77 11.58
N LEU A 285 -21.78 -17.93 11.72
CA LEU A 285 -20.60 -18.24 12.54
C LEU A 285 -20.97 -18.47 14.00
N THR A 286 -20.22 -19.35 14.66
CA THR A 286 -20.35 -19.60 16.10
C THR A 286 -20.07 -18.34 16.91
N GLY A 287 -20.73 -18.18 18.06
CA GLY A 287 -20.60 -16.99 18.91
C GLY A 287 -19.15 -16.66 19.31
N ARG A 288 -18.29 -17.67 19.47
CA ARG A 288 -16.85 -17.46 19.75
C ARG A 288 -16.10 -16.86 18.57
N SER A 289 -16.38 -17.31 17.35
CA SER A 289 -15.75 -16.76 16.14
C SER A 289 -16.23 -15.35 15.86
N LEU A 290 -17.54 -15.10 16.03
CA LEU A 290 -18.12 -13.77 15.86
C LEU A 290 -17.54 -12.78 16.90
N LEU A 291 -17.43 -13.19 18.17
CA LEU A 291 -16.84 -12.37 19.22
C LEU A 291 -15.39 -11.98 18.91
N LYS A 292 -14.59 -12.89 18.35
CA LYS A 292 -13.21 -12.57 17.91
C LYS A 292 -13.19 -11.49 16.83
N ILE A 293 -14.08 -11.58 15.84
CA ILE A 293 -14.18 -10.58 14.76
C ILE A 293 -14.64 -9.23 15.32
N VAL A 294 -15.63 -9.21 16.21
CA VAL A 294 -16.10 -7.97 16.86
C VAL A 294 -15.00 -7.32 17.69
N ILE A 295 -14.25 -8.10 18.48
CA ILE A 295 -13.09 -7.58 19.22
C ILE A 295 -12.01 -7.07 18.25
N GLY A 296 -11.77 -7.77 17.14
CA GLY A 296 -10.85 -7.32 16.09
C GLY A 296 -11.28 -5.99 15.46
N LEU A 297 -12.57 -5.82 15.17
CA LEU A 297 -13.13 -4.56 14.66
C LEU A 297 -12.99 -3.41 15.68
N LEU A 298 -13.17 -3.67 16.97
CA LEU A 298 -12.93 -2.67 18.01
C LEU A 298 -11.46 -2.25 18.09
N TYR A 299 -10.51 -3.20 18.03
CA TYR A 299 -9.09 -2.86 17.97
C TYR A 299 -8.71 -2.12 16.68
N THR A 300 -9.30 -2.49 15.55
CA THR A 300 -9.12 -1.78 14.27
C THR A 300 -9.59 -0.33 14.39
N TYR A 301 -10.78 -0.12 14.96
CA TYR A 301 -11.35 1.21 15.19
C TYR A 301 -10.43 2.07 16.08
N ILE A 302 -10.03 1.56 17.25
CA ILE A 302 -9.14 2.27 18.17
C ILE A 302 -7.79 2.56 17.49
N GLY A 303 -7.25 1.56 16.79
CA GLY A 303 -5.97 1.67 16.09
C GLY A 303 -5.98 2.74 15.01
N LEU A 304 -7.02 2.77 14.17
CA LEU A 304 -7.17 3.77 13.10
C LEU A 304 -7.35 5.19 13.63
N VAL A 305 -8.13 5.38 14.70
CA VAL A 305 -8.29 6.72 15.32
C VAL A 305 -6.94 7.24 15.84
N LEU A 306 -6.19 6.41 16.57
CA LEU A 306 -4.88 6.80 17.10
C LEU A 306 -3.86 7.03 15.97
N PHE A 307 -3.87 6.15 14.96
CA PHE A 307 -3.00 6.24 13.80
C PHE A 307 -3.25 7.52 13.01
N LEU A 308 -4.49 7.79 12.57
CA LEU A 308 -4.82 8.99 11.81
C LEU A 308 -4.59 10.27 12.62
N THR A 309 -4.88 10.28 13.92
CA THR A 309 -4.60 11.45 14.75
C THR A 309 -3.10 11.71 14.83
N GLY A 310 -2.29 10.69 15.10
CA GLY A 310 -0.83 10.82 15.17
C GLY A 310 -0.18 11.16 13.83
N ALA A 311 -0.67 10.57 12.74
CA ALA A 311 -0.22 10.81 11.39
C ALA A 311 -0.51 12.25 10.96
N ASN A 312 -1.78 12.67 11.03
CA ASN A 312 -2.19 13.97 10.50
C ASN A 312 -1.72 15.15 11.36
N VAL A 313 -1.70 15.01 12.68
CA VAL A 313 -1.31 16.09 13.61
C VAL A 313 0.20 16.11 13.87
N GLY A 314 0.86 14.96 13.82
CA GLY A 314 2.29 14.84 14.13
C GLY A 314 3.19 14.66 12.91
N PHE A 315 2.99 13.58 12.14
CA PHE A 315 3.90 13.21 11.05
C PHE A 315 3.79 14.11 9.82
N MET A 316 2.59 14.47 9.38
CA MET A 316 2.43 15.29 8.16
C MET A 316 3.09 16.67 8.30
N PRO A 317 2.86 17.44 9.41
CA PRO A 317 3.53 18.73 9.58
C PRO A 317 5.05 18.58 9.73
N ALA A 318 5.51 17.54 10.41
CA ALA A 318 6.95 17.27 10.57
C ALA A 318 7.61 16.93 9.24
N GLY A 319 6.98 16.08 8.41
CA GLY A 319 7.44 15.76 7.07
C GLY A 319 7.53 17.01 6.21
N ASN A 320 6.45 17.80 6.14
CA ASN A 320 6.42 19.05 5.37
C ASN A 320 7.50 20.04 5.82
N TYR A 321 7.64 20.27 7.13
CA TYR A 321 8.66 21.16 7.66
C TYR A 321 10.08 20.67 7.33
N LEU A 322 10.39 19.39 7.56
CA LEU A 322 11.70 18.81 7.24
C LEU A 322 12.03 18.95 5.76
N GLY A 323 11.06 18.65 4.88
CA GLY A 323 11.22 18.77 3.44
C GLY A 323 11.57 20.20 3.04
N LYS A 324 10.83 21.16 3.60
CA LYS A 324 11.05 22.59 3.37
C LYS A 324 12.45 23.02 3.80
N VAL A 325 12.90 22.64 5.00
CA VAL A 325 14.23 23.02 5.50
C VAL A 325 15.34 22.37 4.67
N LEU A 326 15.25 21.07 4.38
CA LEU A 326 16.26 20.33 3.61
C LEU A 326 16.42 20.89 2.19
N ALA A 327 15.32 21.24 1.54
CA ALA A 327 15.35 21.80 0.19
C ALA A 327 15.75 23.29 0.16
N SER A 328 15.69 23.99 1.30
CA SER A 328 16.17 25.37 1.45
C SER A 328 17.69 25.46 1.72
N LEU A 329 18.37 24.34 1.96
CA LEU A 329 19.82 24.31 2.14
C LEU A 329 20.54 24.62 0.82
N ASN A 330 21.73 25.25 0.90
CA ASN A 330 22.59 25.48 -0.26
C ASN A 330 22.92 24.19 -1.03
N TYR A 331 23.01 23.07 -0.32
CA TYR A 331 23.27 21.74 -0.86
C TYR A 331 21.99 20.87 -0.86
N LYS A 332 20.88 21.39 -1.38
CA LYS A 332 19.56 20.72 -1.45
C LYS A 332 19.55 19.29 -2.03
N TRP A 333 20.60 18.90 -2.78
CA TRP A 333 20.79 17.52 -3.25
C TRP A 333 20.85 16.49 -2.11
N ILE A 334 21.14 16.89 -0.86
CA ILE A 334 21.13 16.03 0.32
C ILE A 334 19.77 15.36 0.58
N LEU A 335 18.69 15.97 0.08
CA LEU A 335 17.35 15.38 0.13
C LEU A 335 17.29 14.02 -0.57
N VAL A 336 18.10 13.78 -1.60
CA VAL A 336 18.14 12.52 -2.36
C VAL A 336 18.64 11.33 -1.52
N PRO A 337 19.85 11.35 -0.94
CA PRO A 337 20.32 10.24 -0.10
C PRO A 337 19.49 10.10 1.20
N ILE A 338 18.98 11.21 1.76
CA ILE A 338 18.07 11.16 2.91
C ILE A 338 16.76 10.47 2.53
N GLY A 339 16.15 10.85 1.41
CA GLY A 339 14.95 10.23 0.87
C GLY A 339 15.16 8.74 0.62
N ALA A 340 16.30 8.36 0.05
CA ALA A 340 16.64 6.95 -0.15
C ALA A 340 16.68 6.16 1.17
N LEU A 341 17.30 6.73 2.20
CA LEU A 341 17.39 6.13 3.53
C LEU A 341 16.00 5.99 4.17
N ILE A 342 15.18 7.03 4.10
CA ILE A 342 13.80 7.02 4.59
C ILE A 342 12.98 5.96 3.84
N GLY A 343 13.06 5.92 2.51
CA GLY A 343 12.36 4.94 1.67
C GLY A 343 12.73 3.49 2.01
N TYR A 344 14.01 3.21 2.25
CA TYR A 344 14.48 1.89 2.68
C TYR A 344 13.77 1.44 3.97
N PHE A 345 13.71 2.32 4.97
CA PHE A 345 13.14 1.97 6.27
C PHE A 345 11.61 2.00 6.28
N ILE A 346 10.95 2.87 5.50
CA ILE A 346 9.49 2.90 5.39
C ILE A 346 8.94 1.55 4.91
N VAL A 347 9.52 0.97 3.86
CA VAL A 347 9.05 -0.32 3.33
C VAL A 347 9.37 -1.47 4.27
N LYS A 348 10.57 -1.46 4.84
CA LYS A 348 10.96 -2.46 5.83
C LYS A 348 10.08 -2.42 7.09
N ALA A 349 9.52 -1.25 7.39
CA ALA A 349 8.63 -0.98 8.50
C ALA A 349 7.17 -1.34 8.22
N GLU A 350 6.79 -1.53 6.96
CA GLU A 350 5.40 -1.71 6.57
C GLU A 350 4.88 -3.11 6.98
N PRO A 351 3.85 -3.20 7.85
CA PRO A 351 3.32 -4.50 8.29
C PRO A 351 2.78 -5.35 7.14
N ALA A 352 2.17 -4.72 6.13
CA ALA A 352 1.63 -5.43 4.99
C ALA A 352 2.76 -6.10 4.17
N VAL A 353 3.94 -5.49 4.09
CA VAL A 353 5.14 -6.09 3.45
C VAL A 353 5.61 -7.32 4.22
N TYR A 354 5.57 -7.29 5.55
CA TYR A 354 5.92 -8.46 6.36
C TYR A 354 5.00 -9.65 6.10
N VAL A 355 3.68 -9.41 6.08
CA VAL A 355 2.68 -10.44 5.80
C VAL A 355 2.89 -11.03 4.40
N LEU A 356 3.09 -10.17 3.41
CA LEU A 356 3.35 -10.59 2.03
C LEU A 356 4.61 -11.44 1.93
N ASN A 357 5.72 -11.03 2.55
CA ASN A 357 6.98 -11.77 2.51
C ASN A 357 6.80 -13.21 3.03
N HIS A 358 6.06 -13.39 4.13
CA HIS A 358 5.79 -14.71 4.69
C HIS A 358 4.81 -15.53 3.85
N GLN A 359 3.76 -14.91 3.31
CA GLN A 359 2.83 -15.59 2.41
C GLN A 359 3.55 -16.12 1.16
N VAL A 360 4.45 -15.32 0.59
CA VAL A 360 5.24 -15.76 -0.56
C VAL A 360 6.20 -16.88 -0.18
N GLU A 361 6.88 -16.78 0.96
CA GLU A 361 7.77 -17.84 1.42
C GLU A 361 7.01 -19.17 1.63
N GLU A 362 5.82 -19.13 2.21
CA GLU A 362 4.97 -20.31 2.44
C GLU A 362 4.47 -20.93 1.13
N ILE A 363 4.02 -20.11 0.17
CA ILE A 363 3.47 -20.60 -1.11
C ILE A 363 4.56 -21.08 -2.06
N THR A 364 5.78 -20.54 -1.93
CA THR A 364 6.92 -20.95 -2.76
C THR A 364 7.73 -22.10 -2.15
N ASP A 365 7.22 -22.74 -1.09
CA ASP A 365 7.93 -23.79 -0.34
C ASP A 365 9.35 -23.37 0.08
N GLY A 366 9.51 -22.10 0.46
CA GLY A 366 10.80 -21.51 0.85
C GLY A 366 11.76 -21.19 -0.30
N ALA A 367 11.36 -21.37 -1.56
CA ALA A 367 12.20 -21.03 -2.71
C ALA A 367 12.55 -19.52 -2.77
N ILE A 368 11.67 -18.66 -2.26
CA ILE A 368 11.94 -17.24 -2.03
C ILE A 368 11.85 -16.96 -0.53
N SER A 369 13.01 -16.75 0.10
CA SER A 369 13.03 -16.37 1.51
C SER A 369 12.39 -15.00 1.74
N ALA A 370 11.64 -14.87 2.85
CA ALA A 370 11.04 -13.60 3.27
C ALA A 370 12.09 -12.47 3.39
N LYS A 371 13.32 -12.83 3.79
CA LYS A 371 14.46 -11.89 3.89
C LYS A 371 14.92 -11.35 2.53
N ALA A 372 15.07 -12.22 1.53
CA ALA A 372 15.47 -11.80 0.19
C ALA A 372 14.43 -10.87 -0.45
N MET A 373 13.15 -11.20 -0.26
CA MET A 373 12.05 -10.35 -0.70
C MET A 373 12.07 -8.99 0.00
N GLY A 374 12.15 -8.96 1.33
CA GLY A 374 12.18 -7.71 2.09
C GLY A 374 13.36 -6.79 1.73
N ILE A 375 14.56 -7.35 1.51
CA ILE A 375 15.73 -6.57 1.06
C ILE A 375 15.51 -6.02 -0.35
N SER A 376 15.03 -6.84 -1.29
CA SER A 376 14.76 -6.42 -2.66
C SER A 376 13.75 -5.27 -2.73
N LEU A 377 12.66 -5.37 -1.96
CA LEU A 377 11.65 -4.32 -1.85
C LEU A 377 12.24 -3.04 -1.24
N SER A 378 12.99 -3.15 -0.14
CA SER A 378 13.56 -1.99 0.56
C SER A 378 14.58 -1.26 -0.31
N VAL A 379 15.45 -1.99 -1.04
CA VAL A 379 16.42 -1.39 -1.97
C VAL A 379 15.73 -0.75 -3.17
N GLY A 380 14.73 -1.43 -3.74
CA GLY A 380 13.93 -0.88 -4.82
C GLY A 380 13.30 0.45 -4.43
N VAL A 381 12.57 0.47 -3.32
CA VAL A 381 11.91 1.70 -2.88
C VAL A 381 12.90 2.77 -2.45
N ALA A 382 14.04 2.43 -1.84
CA ALA A 382 15.10 3.41 -1.58
C ALA A 382 15.54 4.13 -2.86
N LEU A 383 15.81 3.40 -3.93
CA LEU A 383 16.17 3.97 -5.24
C LEU A 383 15.02 4.80 -5.83
N SER A 384 13.79 4.31 -5.70
CA SER A 384 12.61 5.03 -6.20
C SER A 384 12.38 6.36 -5.49
N VAL A 385 12.48 6.37 -4.16
CA VAL A 385 12.35 7.59 -3.37
C VAL A 385 13.51 8.55 -3.67
N ALA A 386 14.73 8.04 -3.88
CA ALA A 386 15.84 8.87 -4.33
C ALA A 386 15.50 9.58 -5.66
N LEU A 387 15.00 8.83 -6.65
CA LEU A 387 14.52 9.39 -7.92
C LEU A 387 13.33 10.33 -7.73
N ALA A 388 12.47 10.09 -6.74
CA ALA A 388 11.35 10.96 -6.42
C ALA A 388 11.84 12.31 -5.90
N MET A 389 12.86 12.31 -5.05
CA MET A 389 13.47 13.53 -4.55
C MET A 389 14.22 14.28 -5.65
N VAL A 390 14.90 13.58 -6.56
CA VAL A 390 15.47 14.17 -7.79
C VAL A 390 14.35 14.88 -8.56
N ARG A 391 13.25 14.17 -8.82
CA ARG A 391 12.09 14.71 -9.53
C ARG A 391 11.55 15.99 -8.88
N VAL A 392 11.35 15.99 -7.56
CA VAL A 392 10.86 17.13 -6.78
C VAL A 392 11.81 18.33 -6.84
N LEU A 393 13.12 18.11 -6.81
CA LEU A 393 14.12 19.18 -6.82
C LEU A 393 14.27 19.87 -8.19
N TRP A 394 14.00 19.14 -9.28
CA TRP A 394 14.24 19.58 -10.66
C TRP A 394 12.97 19.73 -11.52
N GLY A 395 11.78 19.47 -10.97
CA GLY A 395 10.51 19.60 -11.70
C GLY A 395 10.40 18.67 -12.90
N ILE A 396 10.90 17.43 -12.76
CA ILE A 396 10.88 16.47 -13.88
C ILE A 396 9.45 15.88 -14.00
N PRO A 397 8.84 15.85 -15.19
CA PRO A 397 7.53 15.23 -15.35
C PRO A 397 7.55 13.76 -14.93
N ILE A 398 6.60 13.35 -14.09
CA ILE A 398 6.50 11.97 -13.56
C ILE A 398 6.45 10.90 -14.66
N MET A 399 5.99 11.26 -15.84
CA MET A 399 5.85 10.36 -16.98
C MET A 399 7.18 9.77 -17.46
N TYR A 400 8.28 10.50 -17.31
CA TYR A 400 9.63 9.98 -17.61
C TYR A 400 10.03 8.80 -16.71
N PHE A 401 9.35 8.63 -15.57
CA PHE A 401 9.58 7.50 -14.66
C PHE A 401 8.50 6.43 -14.83
N LEU A 402 7.22 6.82 -14.87
CA LEU A 402 6.11 5.86 -14.92
C LEU A 402 6.04 5.10 -16.26
N ILE A 403 6.17 5.78 -17.41
CA ILE A 403 6.04 5.10 -18.70
C ILE A 403 7.14 4.04 -18.86
N PRO A 404 8.44 4.36 -18.70
CA PRO A 404 9.48 3.34 -18.82
C PRO A 404 9.36 2.25 -17.77
N GLY A 405 9.01 2.61 -16.53
CA GLY A 405 8.88 1.65 -15.45
C GLY A 405 7.75 0.65 -15.65
N TYR A 406 6.56 1.10 -16.07
CA TYR A 406 5.45 0.19 -16.39
C TYR A 406 5.68 -0.61 -17.67
N VAL A 407 6.28 -0.01 -18.72
CA VAL A 407 6.65 -0.75 -19.94
C VAL A 407 7.64 -1.86 -19.60
N LEU A 408 8.65 -1.58 -18.76
CA LEU A 408 9.61 -2.58 -18.29
C LEU A 408 8.91 -3.66 -17.45
N ALA A 409 8.09 -3.27 -16.48
CA ALA A 409 7.38 -4.20 -15.61
C ALA A 409 6.42 -5.13 -16.39
N ILE A 410 5.63 -4.58 -17.31
CA ILE A 410 4.72 -5.35 -18.15
C ILE A 410 5.52 -6.21 -19.14
N GLY A 411 6.60 -5.69 -19.71
CA GLY A 411 7.47 -6.44 -20.61
C GLY A 411 8.06 -7.68 -19.94
N ILE A 412 8.67 -7.54 -18.75
CA ILE A 412 9.25 -8.67 -18.00
C ILE A 412 8.18 -9.70 -17.63
N SER A 413 6.94 -9.27 -17.39
CA SER A 413 5.86 -10.13 -16.92
C SER A 413 5.47 -11.26 -17.87
N PHE A 414 5.81 -11.13 -19.16
CA PHE A 414 5.61 -12.18 -20.17
C PHE A 414 6.72 -13.24 -20.18
N PHE A 415 7.87 -12.98 -19.55
CA PHE A 415 9.04 -13.87 -19.58
C PHE A 415 9.28 -14.66 -18.30
N ILE A 416 8.61 -14.29 -17.20
CA ILE A 416 8.72 -14.93 -15.87
C ILE A 416 7.49 -15.79 -15.55
N PRO A 417 7.58 -16.71 -14.57
CA PRO A 417 6.43 -17.50 -14.14
C PRO A 417 5.30 -16.62 -13.59
N LYS A 418 4.04 -17.03 -13.83
CA LYS A 418 2.83 -16.26 -13.49
C LYS A 418 2.78 -15.82 -12.02
N ILE A 419 3.26 -16.67 -11.12
CA ILE A 419 3.31 -16.39 -9.68
C ILE A 419 4.19 -15.17 -9.36
N PHE A 420 5.34 -15.02 -10.01
CA PHE A 420 6.20 -13.85 -9.80
C PHE A 420 5.56 -12.58 -10.31
N THR A 421 4.85 -12.64 -11.45
CA THR A 421 4.09 -11.48 -11.95
C THR A 421 2.99 -11.09 -10.95
N ALA A 422 2.21 -12.06 -10.49
CA ALA A 422 1.10 -11.81 -9.57
C ALA A 422 1.60 -11.21 -8.25
N ILE A 423 2.64 -11.80 -7.67
CA ILE A 423 3.30 -11.30 -6.47
C ILE A 423 3.88 -9.91 -6.70
N ALA A 424 4.61 -9.66 -7.79
CA ALA A 424 5.27 -8.39 -8.03
C ALA A 424 4.29 -7.22 -8.12
N PHE A 425 3.15 -7.41 -8.79
CA PHE A 425 2.13 -6.37 -8.91
C PHE A 425 1.32 -6.19 -7.63
N ASP A 426 1.04 -7.26 -6.88
CA ASP A 426 0.43 -7.12 -5.54
C ASP A 426 1.40 -6.43 -4.57
N SER A 427 2.70 -6.73 -4.65
CA SER A 427 3.77 -6.12 -3.84
C SER A 427 3.89 -4.63 -4.02
N GLY A 428 3.60 -4.13 -5.24
CA GLY A 428 3.63 -2.71 -5.55
C GLY A 428 2.72 -1.92 -4.64
N GLY A 429 1.47 -2.36 -4.56
CA GLY A 429 0.49 -1.74 -3.69
C GLY A 429 0.80 -1.91 -2.20
N VAL A 430 1.37 -3.06 -1.82
CA VAL A 430 1.73 -3.35 -0.42
C VAL A 430 2.86 -2.44 0.07
N ALA A 431 3.78 -2.02 -0.79
CA ALA A 431 4.92 -1.20 -0.41
C ALA A 431 4.58 0.29 -0.21
N SER A 432 3.47 0.77 -0.78
CA SER A 432 3.02 2.16 -0.73
C SER A 432 2.09 2.47 0.45
N GLY A 433 2.38 1.90 1.61
CA GLY A 433 1.53 1.95 2.80
C GLY A 433 1.44 3.33 3.49
N PRO A 434 0.83 3.37 4.69
CA PRO A 434 0.35 4.59 5.34
C PRO A 434 1.43 5.64 5.57
N MET A 435 2.65 5.19 5.88
CA MET A 435 3.78 6.08 6.14
C MET A 435 4.27 6.82 4.89
N THR A 436 4.04 6.24 3.70
CA THR A 436 4.36 6.89 2.44
C THR A 436 3.45 8.09 2.22
N ALA A 437 2.14 7.94 2.46
CA ALA A 437 1.16 9.02 2.32
C ALA A 437 1.23 10.05 3.47
N ALA A 438 1.48 9.60 4.71
CA ALA A 438 1.46 10.44 5.91
C ALA A 438 2.79 11.15 6.22
N PHE A 439 3.91 10.72 5.63
CA PHE A 439 5.20 11.34 5.89
C PHE A 439 5.98 11.64 4.61
N LEU A 440 6.12 10.67 3.71
CA LEU A 440 6.97 10.84 2.53
C LEU A 440 6.37 11.84 1.50
N LEU A 441 5.06 11.78 1.27
CA LEU A 441 4.37 12.75 0.43
C LEU A 441 4.43 14.17 1.04
N PRO A 442 4.11 14.40 2.33
CA PRO A 442 4.34 15.69 2.98
C PRO A 442 5.79 16.17 2.91
N LEU A 443 6.78 15.28 3.08
CA LEU A 443 8.20 15.60 2.89
C LEU A 443 8.48 16.14 1.49
N ALA A 444 7.97 15.47 0.46
CA ALA A 444 8.09 15.93 -0.92
C ALA A 444 7.35 17.27 -1.16
N GLN A 445 6.15 17.45 -0.58
CA GLN A 445 5.38 18.70 -0.68
C GLN A 445 6.16 19.88 -0.07
N GLY A 446 6.73 19.69 1.12
CA GLY A 446 7.56 20.68 1.77
C GLY A 446 8.80 21.04 0.96
N ALA A 447 9.49 20.04 0.41
CA ALA A 447 10.65 20.24 -0.46
C ALA A 447 10.29 20.99 -1.75
N CYS A 448 9.19 20.60 -2.39
CA CYS A 448 8.66 21.26 -3.58
C CYS A 448 8.33 22.73 -3.32
N ALA A 449 7.66 23.00 -2.19
CA ALA A 449 7.31 24.37 -1.79
C ALA A 449 8.55 25.25 -1.58
N ALA A 450 9.63 24.70 -1.04
CA ALA A 450 10.89 25.43 -0.83
C ALA A 450 11.62 25.75 -2.14
N VAL A 451 11.56 24.86 -3.14
CA VAL A 451 12.18 25.12 -4.47
C VAL A 451 11.31 25.94 -5.40
N GLY A 452 10.07 26.26 -5.01
CA GLY A 452 9.11 27.02 -5.83
C GLY A 452 8.46 26.20 -6.94
N GLY A 453 8.45 24.87 -6.83
CA GLY A 453 7.82 23.97 -7.79
C GLY A 453 6.30 23.89 -7.63
N ASN A 454 5.63 23.26 -8.60
CA ASN A 454 4.19 23.04 -8.53
C ASN A 454 3.90 21.82 -7.66
N ILE A 455 3.36 22.02 -6.46
CA ILE A 455 3.18 20.94 -5.47
C ILE A 455 2.33 19.79 -6.02
N VAL A 456 1.26 20.08 -6.77
CA VAL A 456 0.38 19.03 -7.30
C VAL A 456 1.07 18.25 -8.43
N GLU A 457 1.93 18.91 -9.20
CA GLU A 457 2.60 18.30 -10.34
C GLU A 457 3.93 17.61 -9.97
N ASP A 458 4.69 18.18 -9.04
CA ASP A 458 6.05 17.77 -8.71
C ASP A 458 6.12 16.93 -7.42
N ALA A 459 5.32 17.26 -6.40
CA ALA A 459 5.35 16.56 -5.11
C ALA A 459 4.47 15.30 -5.07
N PHE A 460 3.26 15.36 -5.63
CA PHE A 460 2.47 14.15 -5.84
C PHE A 460 3.17 13.23 -6.84
N GLY A 461 2.86 11.95 -6.82
CA GLY A 461 3.49 10.93 -7.66
C GLY A 461 4.64 10.19 -6.97
N VAL A 462 5.03 10.63 -5.76
CA VAL A 462 6.01 9.90 -4.93
C VAL A 462 5.44 8.54 -4.55
N VAL A 463 4.16 8.47 -4.17
CA VAL A 463 3.50 7.21 -3.81
C VAL A 463 3.42 6.28 -5.02
N ALA A 464 3.09 6.83 -6.20
CA ALA A 464 3.08 6.11 -7.47
C ALA A 464 4.43 5.47 -7.81
N MET A 465 5.53 6.20 -7.62
CA MET A 465 6.86 5.68 -7.90
C MET A 465 7.28 4.61 -6.90
N VAL A 466 6.95 4.79 -5.61
CA VAL A 466 7.12 3.76 -4.57
C VAL A 466 6.35 2.49 -4.96
N ALA A 467 5.09 2.63 -5.37
CA ALA A 467 4.23 1.51 -5.75
C ALA A 467 4.72 0.79 -7.01
N MET A 468 5.24 1.51 -8.00
CA MET A 468 5.73 0.91 -9.26
C MET A 468 7.00 0.08 -9.07
N THR A 469 7.85 0.41 -8.08
CA THR A 469 9.20 -0.16 -8.04
C THR A 469 9.26 -1.65 -7.66
N PRO A 470 8.46 -2.14 -6.69
CA PRO A 470 8.29 -3.57 -6.44
C PRO A 470 7.94 -4.39 -7.69
N LEU A 471 7.19 -3.82 -8.63
CA LEU A 471 6.84 -4.51 -9.88
C LEU A 471 8.11 -4.89 -10.64
N ILE A 472 9.14 -4.05 -10.63
CA ILE A 472 10.38 -4.32 -11.36
C ILE A 472 11.31 -5.19 -10.50
N THR A 473 11.52 -4.84 -9.24
CA THR A 473 12.53 -5.52 -8.40
C THR A 473 12.18 -6.97 -8.09
N ILE A 474 10.91 -7.30 -7.87
CA ILE A 474 10.46 -8.68 -7.64
C ILE A 474 10.51 -9.49 -8.93
N GLN A 475 10.18 -8.88 -10.07
CA GLN A 475 10.29 -9.56 -11.36
C GLN A 475 11.74 -9.85 -11.75
N ILE A 476 12.68 -8.93 -11.46
CA ILE A 476 14.12 -9.19 -11.60
C ILE A 476 14.56 -10.37 -10.72
N LEU A 477 14.08 -10.43 -9.47
CA LEU A 477 14.34 -11.58 -8.59
C LEU A 477 13.80 -12.88 -9.21
N GLY A 478 12.63 -12.85 -9.84
CA GLY A 478 12.06 -13.97 -10.58
C GLY A 478 12.87 -14.39 -11.80
N VAL A 479 13.45 -13.44 -12.54
CA VAL A 479 14.39 -13.73 -13.64
C VAL A 479 15.65 -14.42 -13.10
N VAL A 480 16.27 -13.87 -12.05
CA VAL A 480 17.47 -14.45 -11.42
C VAL A 480 17.18 -15.87 -10.91
N TYR A 481 16.00 -16.09 -10.32
CA TYR A 481 15.56 -17.40 -9.87
C TYR A 481 15.41 -18.39 -11.03
N LYS A 482 14.76 -17.97 -12.13
CA LYS A 482 14.60 -18.80 -13.33
C LYS A 482 15.94 -19.21 -13.95
N ILE A 483 16.90 -18.27 -14.00
CA ILE A 483 18.25 -18.54 -14.50
C ILE A 483 18.94 -19.59 -13.62
N LYS A 484 18.91 -19.41 -12.29
CA LYS A 484 19.51 -20.37 -11.35
C LYS A 484 18.89 -21.77 -11.43
N GLN A 485 17.57 -21.87 -11.57
CA GLN A 485 16.92 -23.17 -11.79
C GLN A 485 17.37 -23.86 -13.08
N HIS A 486 17.55 -23.11 -14.17
CA HIS A 486 18.06 -23.66 -15.42
C HIS A 486 19.50 -24.14 -15.29
N THR A 487 20.35 -23.41 -14.56
CA THR A 487 21.73 -23.81 -14.28
C THR A 487 21.78 -25.07 -13.41
N SER A 488 21.01 -25.14 -12.31
CA SER A 488 21.01 -26.31 -11.43
C SER A 488 20.36 -27.54 -12.07
N LYS A 489 19.36 -27.38 -12.96
CA LYS A 489 18.87 -28.50 -13.80
C LYS A 489 19.92 -28.94 -14.82
N GLY A 490 20.69 -28.01 -15.39
CA GLY A 490 21.83 -28.32 -16.23
C GLY A 490 22.89 -29.12 -15.47
N GLU A 491 23.29 -28.67 -14.29
CA GLU A 491 24.25 -29.37 -13.42
C GLU A 491 23.75 -30.75 -12.96
N ALA A 492 22.45 -30.90 -12.68
CA ALA A 492 21.87 -32.21 -12.35
C ALA A 492 21.85 -33.16 -13.55
N VAL A 493 21.62 -32.66 -14.77
CA VAL A 493 21.70 -33.45 -16.00
C VAL A 493 23.15 -33.83 -16.30
N TYR A 494 24.10 -32.91 -16.17
CA TYR A 494 25.54 -33.21 -16.29
C TYR A 494 26.02 -34.17 -15.20
N ALA A 495 25.53 -34.05 -13.96
CA ALA A 495 25.87 -34.97 -12.89
C ALA A 495 25.28 -36.37 -13.13
N TYR A 496 24.10 -36.47 -13.73
CA TYR A 496 23.48 -37.75 -14.10
C TYR A 496 24.17 -38.39 -15.31
N GLU A 497 24.57 -37.59 -16.31
CA GLU A 497 25.36 -38.04 -17.47
C GLU A 497 26.83 -38.37 -17.11
N ALA A 498 27.34 -37.83 -16.01
CA ALA A 498 28.69 -38.12 -15.48
C ALA A 498 28.71 -39.28 -14.47
N MET A 499 27.58 -39.90 -14.16
CA MET A 499 27.56 -41.19 -13.45
C MET A 499 27.87 -42.28 -14.47
N ASP A 500 28.94 -43.05 -14.23
CA ASP A 500 29.34 -44.20 -15.07
C ASP A 500 28.12 -45.10 -15.34
N GLU A 501 27.87 -45.42 -16.62
CA GLU A 501 26.83 -46.37 -17.06
C GLU A 501 27.02 -47.77 -16.41
N ASP A 502 28.21 -48.05 -15.87
CA ASP A 502 28.55 -49.30 -15.18
C ASP A 502 28.16 -49.31 -13.68
N ALA A 503 27.68 -48.21 -13.09
CA ALA A 503 27.28 -48.16 -11.68
C ALA A 503 25.87 -48.72 -11.40
N ILE A 504 25.14 -49.17 -12.44
CA ILE A 504 23.81 -49.79 -12.33
C ILE A 504 23.90 -51.30 -12.52
N ILE A 505 24.97 -51.97 -12.06
CA ILE A 505 24.95 -53.42 -11.82
C ILE A 505 25.85 -53.73 -10.61
N GLU A 506 25.27 -53.74 -9.41
CA GLU A 506 25.37 -54.84 -8.42
C GLU A 506 24.76 -54.44 -7.06
N LEU A 507 23.78 -55.27 -6.66
CA LEU A 507 23.08 -55.43 -5.36
C LEU A 507 21.87 -54.52 -5.06
#